data_AF-A0A3C1SBQ3-F1
#
_entry.id   AF-A0A3C1SBQ3-F1
#
_cell.length_a   1.000
_cell.length_b   1.000
_cell.length_c   1.000
_cell.angle_alpha   90.00
_cell.angle_beta   90.00
_cell.angle_gamma   90.00
#
_symmetry.space_group_name_H-M   'P 1'
#
loop_
_entity.id
_entity.type
_entity.pdbx_description
1 polymer ?
#
loop_
_entity_poly.entity_id
_entity_poly.type
_entity_poly.pdbx_seq_one_letter_code
_entity_poly.pdbx_strand_id
1 'polypeptide(L)' 'TFGVGNVRAKSIPDNNSAGISSTITIPQSFSLEHVEVIFQATHPYRGDLKIVLTSPSGTQSVLAESHSDSNAD' A
#
# COMPACT_ATOMS: atom_id res chain seq x y z
N THR A 1 8.93 9.56 -14.23
CA THR A 1 8.08 9.08 -13.12
C THR A 1 7.94 10.18 -12.09
N PHE A 2 6.71 10.59 -11.74
CA PHE A 2 6.49 11.55 -10.66
C PHE A 2 6.62 10.81 -9.32
N GLY A 3 7.74 10.99 -8.62
CA GLY A 3 7.95 10.40 -7.29
C GLY A 3 7.34 11.28 -6.21
N VAL A 4 6.13 10.96 -5.74
CA VAL A 4 5.52 11.58 -4.55
C VAL A 4 5.56 10.54 -3.44
N GLY A 5 6.47 10.69 -2.48
CA GLY A 5 6.71 9.69 -1.43
C GLY A 5 6.19 10.12 -0.06
N ASN A 6 5.44 9.25 0.60
CA ASN A 6 5.22 9.34 2.05
C ASN A 6 6.38 8.64 2.76
N VAL A 7 7.32 9.41 3.31
CA VAL A 7 8.63 8.92 3.81
C VAL A 7 8.64 8.59 5.31
N ARG A 8 7.48 8.55 5.98
CA ARG A 8 7.41 8.27 7.41
C ARG A 8 7.07 6.81 7.65
N ALA A 9 7.99 6.08 8.28
CA ALA A 9 7.75 4.73 8.75
C ALA A 9 6.56 4.69 9.73
N LYS A 10 5.70 3.68 9.58
CA LYS A 10 4.56 3.41 10.45
C LYS A 10 4.59 1.94 10.87
N SER A 11 4.17 1.66 12.09
CA SER A 11 3.99 0.29 12.57
C SER A 11 2.79 -0.36 11.88
N ILE A 12 2.97 -1.57 11.36
CA ILE A 12 1.87 -2.40 10.86
C ILE A 12 1.26 -3.13 12.06
N PRO A 13 -0.04 -2.90 12.37
CA PRO A 13 -0.70 -3.58 13.47
C PRO A 13 -1.00 -5.03 13.11
N ASP A 14 -0.74 -5.94 14.05
CA ASP A 14 -1.09 -7.35 13.91
C ASP A 14 -2.60 -7.57 14.03
N ASN A 15 -3.14 -8.46 13.20
CA ASN A 15 -4.54 -8.91 13.17
C ASN A 15 -5.59 -7.77 13.29
N ASN A 16 -5.32 -6.63 12.66
CA ASN A 16 -6.20 -5.48 12.67
C ASN A 16 -6.75 -5.21 11.26
N SER A 17 -8.05 -5.46 11.08
CA SER A 17 -8.74 -5.27 9.80
C SER A 17 -8.80 -3.82 9.32
N ALA A 18 -8.61 -2.83 10.19
CA ALA A 18 -8.50 -1.43 9.80
C ALA A 18 -7.12 -1.08 9.21
N GLY A 19 -6.07 -1.84 9.58
CA GLY A 19 -4.70 -1.66 9.10
C GLY A 19 -4.14 -0.24 9.34
N ILE A 20 -3.27 0.20 8.42
CA ILE A 20 -2.75 1.57 8.37
C ILE A 20 -2.88 2.12 6.95
N SER A 21 -3.05 3.44 6.83
CA SER A 21 -3.13 4.12 5.54
C SER A 21 -2.02 5.17 5.36
N SER A 22 -1.65 5.38 4.10
CA SER A 22 -0.70 6.39 3.66
C SER A 22 -1.30 7.10 2.46
N THR A 23 -1.51 8.41 2.55
CA THR A 23 -2.19 9.20 1.52
C THR A 23 -1.23 10.22 0.94
N ILE A 24 -1.20 10.30 -0.39
CA ILE A 24 -0.60 11.42 -1.13
C ILE A 24 -1.72 12.24 -1.76
N THR A 25 -1.57 13.57 -1.77
CA THR A 25 -2.52 14.47 -2.43
C THR A 25 -1.92 14.96 -3.73
N ILE A 26 -2.64 14.75 -4.82
CA ILE A 26 -2.28 15.28 -6.13
C ILE A 26 -3.36 16.33 -6.49
N PRO A 27 -3.04 17.63 -6.45
CA PRO A 27 -4.04 18.70 -6.55
C PRO A 27 -4.59 18.89 -7.97
N GLN A 28 -3.91 18.34 -8.97
CA GLN A 28 -4.27 18.44 -10.38
C GLN A 28 -5.12 17.24 -10.82
N SER A 29 -6.08 17.49 -11.71
CA SER A 29 -6.85 16.45 -12.39
C SER A 29 -6.21 16.13 -13.74
N PHE A 30 -6.05 14.84 -14.05
CA PHE A 30 -5.51 14.34 -15.31
C PHE A 30 -6.00 12.91 -15.55
N SER A 31 -5.98 12.48 -16.81
CA SER A 31 -6.23 11.09 -17.18
C SER A 31 -5.00 10.24 -16.85
N LEU A 32 -5.21 9.06 -16.29
CA LEU A 32 -4.16 8.18 -15.80
C LEU A 32 -4.21 6.85 -16.55
N GLU A 33 -3.06 6.39 -17.03
CA GLU A 33 -2.93 5.08 -17.69
C GLU A 33 -2.36 4.02 -16.75
N HIS A 34 -1.36 4.38 -15.94
CA HIS A 34 -0.72 3.48 -15.00
C HIS A 34 -0.28 4.20 -13.72
N VAL A 35 -0.19 3.44 -12.64
CA VAL A 35 0.42 3.84 -11.37
C VAL A 35 1.46 2.80 -11.00
N GLU A 36 2.65 3.26 -10.63
CA GLU A 36 3.69 2.43 -10.05
C GLU A 36 3.76 2.70 -8.54
N VAL A 37 3.80 1.64 -7.74
CA VAL A 37 3.91 1.71 -6.28
C VAL A 37 5.12 0.90 -5.85
N ILE A 38 6.06 1.57 -5.18
CA ILE A 38 7.17 0.92 -4.49
C ILE A 38 6.77 0.77 -3.03
N PHE A 39 6.62 -0.47 -2.57
CA PHE A 39 6.30 -0.80 -1.19
C PHE A 39 7.52 -1.38 -0.49
N GLN A 40 7.81 -0.88 0.70
CA GLN A 40 8.89 -1.37 1.56
C GLN A 40 8.37 -1.44 3.00
N ALA A 41 8.47 -2.62 3.61
CA ALA A 41 8.12 -2.84 5.00
C ALA A 41 8.95 -3.99 5.57
N THR A 42 9.24 -3.92 6.87
CA THR A 42 9.74 -5.06 7.64
C THR A 42 8.55 -5.68 8.36
N HIS A 43 8.26 -6.95 8.10
CA HIS A 43 7.18 -7.68 8.76
C HIS A 43 7.60 -9.13 9.03
N PRO A 44 7.30 -9.72 10.20
CA PRO A 44 7.72 -11.09 10.53
C PRO A 44 7.21 -12.17 9.56
N TYR A 45 6.03 -11.93 8.98
CA TYR A 45 5.39 -12.82 8.01
C TYR A 45 4.85 -11.97 6.87
N ARG A 46 5.52 -11.97 5.72
CA ARG A 46 5.06 -11.14 4.60
C ARG A 46 3.69 -11.58 4.07
N GLY A 47 3.33 -12.85 4.32
CA GLY A 47 2.01 -13.40 3.99
C GLY A 47 0.84 -12.86 4.74
N ASP A 48 1.07 -12.17 5.85
CA ASP A 48 -0.02 -11.53 6.58
C ASP A 48 -0.41 -10.19 5.95
N LEU A 49 0.38 -9.67 4.99
CA LEU A 49 0.18 -8.34 4.43
C LEU A 49 -0.82 -8.35 3.27
N LYS A 50 -1.89 -7.56 3.42
CA LYS A 50 -2.76 -7.14 2.31
C LYS A 50 -2.46 -5.68 1.97
N ILE A 51 -2.18 -5.40 0.69
CA ILE A 51 -1.83 -4.06 0.22
C ILE A 51 -2.86 -3.62 -0.82
N VAL A 52 -3.52 -2.49 -0.54
CA VAL A 52 -4.54 -1.92 -1.42
C VAL A 52 -4.20 -0.46 -1.74
N LEU A 53 -4.18 -0.13 -3.02
CA LEU A 53 -4.14 1.25 -3.51
C LEU A 53 -5.57 1.71 -3.80
N THR A 54 -5.96 2.86 -3.25
CA THR A 54 -7.27 3.46 -3.48
C THR A 54 -7.12 4.80 -4.21
N SER A 55 -7.81 4.95 -5.34
CA SER A 55 -7.86 6.22 -6.09
C SER A 55 -8.79 7.23 -5.40
N PRO A 56 -8.70 8.54 -5.75
CA PRO A 56 -9.65 9.54 -5.28
C PRO A 56 -11.11 9.24 -5.65
N SER A 57 -11.37 8.48 -6.72
CA SER A 57 -12.70 8.03 -7.12
C SER A 57 -13.19 6.79 -6.35
N GLY A 58 -12.39 6.28 -5.41
CA GLY A 58 -12.71 5.07 -4.64
C GLY A 58 -12.39 3.75 -5.34
N THR A 59 -11.80 3.79 -6.54
CA THR A 59 -11.36 2.57 -7.23
C THR A 59 -10.23 1.92 -6.45
N GLN A 60 -10.34 0.62 -6.18
CA GLN A 60 -9.35 -0.14 -5.43
C GLN A 60 -8.56 -1.05 -6.36
N SER A 61 -7.24 -1.03 -6.20
CA SER A 61 -6.32 -1.99 -6.81
C SER A 61 -5.65 -2.77 -5.69
N VAL A 62 -5.81 -4.09 -5.69
CA VAL A 62 -5.12 -4.98 -4.75
C VAL A 62 -3.74 -5.29 -5.32
N LEU A 63 -2.70 -4.83 -4.65
CA LEU A 63 -1.31 -5.00 -5.05
C LEU A 63 -0.67 -6.26 -4.45
N ALA A 64 -1.17 -6.68 -3.28
CA ALA A 64 -0.83 -7.94 -2.63
C ALA A 64 -2.02 -8.43 -1.81
N GLU A 65 -2.25 -9.73 -1.83
CA GLU A 65 -3.21 -10.43 -0.96
C GLU A 65 -2.48 -11.13 0.17
N SER A 66 -3.19 -11.37 1.28
CA SER A 66 -2.66 -12.25 2.32
C SER A 66 -2.48 -13.67 1.78
N HIS A 67 -1.38 -14.32 2.14
CA HIS A 67 -0.98 -15.64 1.70
C HIS A 67 -0.55 -16.51 2.90
N SER A 68 -0.69 -17.83 2.78
CA SER A 68 -0.52 -18.77 3.90
C SER A 68 0.93 -19.20 4.15
N ASP A 69 1.89 -18.76 3.34
CA ASP A 69 3.30 -19.01 3.56
C ASP A 69 3.91 -18.09 4.62
N SER A 70 4.65 -18.69 5.53
CA SER A 70 5.16 -18.06 6.75
C SER A 70 6.58 -17.50 6.60
N ASN A 71 6.98 -17.11 5.40
CA ASN A 71 8.34 -16.59 5.16
C ASN A 71 8.45 -15.13 5.64
N ALA A 72 9.55 -14.85 6.34
CA ALA A 72 10.01 -13.50 6.62
C ALA A 72 10.81 -12.98 5.41
N ASP A 73 10.78 -11.66 5.20
CA ASP A 73 11.70 -10.94 4.30
C ASP A 73 12.83 -10.31 5.13
#